data_AF-A0A098M7D0-F1
#
_entry.id   AF-A0A098M7D0-F1
#
_cell.length_a   1.000
_cell.length_b   1.000
_cell.length_c   1.000
_cell.angle_alpha   90.00
_cell.angle_beta   90.00
_cell.angle_gamma   90.00
#
_symmetry.space_group_name_H-M   'P 1'
#
loop_
_entity.id
_entity.type
_entity.pdbx_description
1 polymer ?
#
loop_
_entity_poly.entity_id
_entity_poly.type
_entity_poly.pdbx_seq_one_letter_code
_entity_poly.pdbx_strand_id
1 'polypeptide(L)'
;MSNVANSDTTPSLAEQLLAENDLEIAKCKKFLEESFFVTFDISLFASTPKIKRVRAVERLLKRIEPVGMTLPWNTHCTGCGGLLEVGRKVIKVKGGICCDRACHGLLLVKQCEDHGR
;
A
#
# COMPACT_ATOMS: atom_id res chain seq x y z
N MET A 1 16.49 41.62 8.11
CA MET A 1 15.63 40.90 7.15
C MET A 1 16.59 40.08 6.31
N SER A 2 16.66 38.75 6.36
CA SER A 2 15.60 37.74 6.45
C SER A 2 16.19 36.46 7.05
N ASN A 3 15.59 35.91 8.11
CA ASN A 3 15.90 34.55 8.56
C ASN A 3 15.01 33.59 7.79
N VAL A 4 15.53 33.05 6.68
CA VAL A 4 14.96 31.85 6.05
C VAL A 4 15.33 30.69 6.96
N ALA A 5 14.44 30.39 7.91
CA ALA A 5 14.46 29.12 8.61
C ALA A 5 14.11 28.05 7.57
N ASN A 6 15.12 27.40 6.99
CA ASN A 6 14.96 26.08 6.42
C ASN A 6 14.52 25.16 7.56
N SER A 7 13.21 25.04 7.74
CA SER A 7 12.63 23.91 8.45
C SER A 7 12.80 22.70 7.53
N ASP A 8 14.00 22.11 7.54
CA ASP A 8 14.19 20.72 7.13
C ASP A 8 13.43 19.86 8.15
N THR A 9 12.10 19.85 8.03
CA THR A 9 11.23 18.97 8.79
C THR A 9 11.47 17.57 8.24
N THR A 10 12.33 16.83 8.93
CA THR A 10 12.46 15.38 8.73
C THR A 10 11.07 14.78 8.71
N PRO A 11 10.67 14.07 7.63
CA PRO A 11 9.33 13.49 7.53
C PRO A 11 9.10 12.54 8.71
N SER A 12 7.90 12.55 9.26
CA SER A 12 7.52 11.64 10.34
C SER A 12 7.72 10.18 9.92
N LEU A 13 7.93 9.28 10.88
CA LEU A 13 8.12 7.85 10.59
C LEU A 13 6.94 7.28 9.76
N ALA A 14 5.72 7.73 10.04
CA ALA A 14 4.53 7.36 9.27
C ALA A 14 4.63 7.78 7.79
N GLU A 15 5.09 9.01 7.51
CA GLU A 15 5.28 9.51 6.14
C GLU A 15 6.40 8.75 5.42
N GLN A 16 7.49 8.44 6.11
CA GLN A 16 8.59 7.65 5.56
C GLN A 16 8.11 6.25 5.15
N LEU A 17 7.38 5.56 6.03
CA LEU A 17 6.85 4.22 5.74
C LEU A 17 5.80 4.23 4.63
N LEU A 18 4.97 5.28 4.54
CA LEU A 18 4.04 5.45 3.42
C LEU A 18 4.80 5.64 2.10
N ALA A 19 5.86 6.45 2.10
CA ALA A 19 6.68 6.67 0.92
C ALA A 19 7.42 5.39 0.48
N GLU A 20 7.95 4.60 1.43
CA GLU A 20 8.55 3.28 1.15
C GLU A 20 7.53 2.35 0.48
N ASN A 21 6.31 2.29 1.02
CA ASN A 21 5.25 1.45 0.48
C ASN A 21 4.80 1.92 -0.92
N ASP A 22 4.68 3.24 -1.14
CA ASP A 22 4.34 3.80 -2.44
C ASP A 22 5.42 3.53 -3.49
N LEU A 23 6.69 3.57 -3.08
CA LEU A 23 7.81 3.18 -3.95
C LEU A 23 7.77 1.70 -4.31
N GLU A 24 7.41 0.82 -3.37
CA GLU A 24 7.24 -0.62 -3.64
C GLU A 24 6.08 -0.88 -4.62
N ILE A 25 4.95 -0.23 -4.43
CA ILE A 25 3.81 -0.27 -5.34
C ILE A 25 4.22 0.21 -6.74
N ALA A 26 4.93 1.33 -6.84
CA ALA A 26 5.40 1.87 -8.11
C ALA A 26 6.35 0.91 -8.83
N LYS A 27 7.28 0.27 -8.10
CA LYS A 27 8.17 -0.76 -8.66
C LYS A 27 7.38 -1.96 -9.19
N CYS A 28 6.37 -2.42 -8.45
CA CYS A 28 5.52 -3.52 -8.90
C CYS A 28 4.76 -3.17 -10.18
N LYS A 29 4.14 -1.98 -10.24
CA LYS A 29 3.41 -1.51 -11.43
C LYS A 29 4.32 -1.40 -12.65
N LYS A 30 5.49 -0.76 -12.49
CA LYS A 30 6.49 -0.63 -13.55
C LYS A 30 6.92 -2.01 -14.09
N PHE A 31 7.21 -2.96 -13.20
CA PHE A 31 7.56 -4.32 -13.61
C PHE A 31 6.46 -5.01 -14.43
N LEU A 32 5.20 -4.83 -14.04
CA LEU A 32 4.06 -5.41 -14.75
C LEU A 32 3.85 -4.76 -16.12
N GLU A 33 4.01 -3.44 -16.22
CA GLU A 33 3.96 -2.70 -17.49
C GLU A 33 5.07 -3.15 -18.45
N GLU A 34 6.31 -3.23 -17.98
CA GLU A 34 7.45 -3.72 -18.78
C GLU A 34 7.29 -5.18 -19.21
N SER A 35 6.54 -5.98 -18.44
CA SER A 35 6.29 -7.39 -18.70
C SER A 35 4.98 -7.67 -19.43
N PHE A 36 4.27 -6.63 -19.89
CA PHE A 36 2.94 -6.77 -20.51
C PHE A 36 2.94 -7.71 -21.73
N PHE A 37 4.00 -7.71 -22.54
CA PHE A 37 4.09 -8.59 -23.71
C PHE A 37 4.30 -10.07 -23.36
N VAL A 38 4.83 -10.38 -22.16
CA VAL A 38 5.05 -11.76 -21.71
C VAL A 38 3.71 -12.48 -21.46
N THR A 39 2.62 -11.74 -21.20
CA THR A 39 1.30 -12.34 -20.98
C THR A 39 0.51 -12.54 -22.28
N PHE A 40 0.85 -11.84 -23.36
CA PHE A 40 0.14 -11.92 -24.64
C PHE A 40 0.54 -13.11 -25.51
N ASP A 41 1.79 -13.59 -25.40
CA ASP A 41 2.38 -14.50 -26.38
C ASP A 41 2.63 -15.94 -25.87
N ILE A 42 1.87 -16.40 -24.87
CA ILE A 42 2.12 -17.71 -24.27
C ILE A 42 0.82 -18.51 -24.15
N SER A 43 0.81 -19.67 -24.82
CA SER A 43 -0.16 -20.73 -24.62
C SER A 43 -0.43 -20.92 -23.12
N LEU A 44 -1.71 -20.88 -22.72
CA LEU A 44 -2.21 -20.94 -21.34
C LEU A 44 -1.65 -22.10 -20.48
N PHE A 45 -0.90 -23.03 -21.09
CA PHE A 45 -0.36 -24.25 -20.53
C PHE A 45 1.17 -24.25 -20.33
N ALA A 46 1.93 -23.28 -20.83
CA ALA A 46 3.38 -23.26 -20.66
C ALA A 46 3.78 -22.59 -19.33
N SER A 47 4.22 -23.38 -18.35
CA SER A 47 4.73 -22.91 -17.07
C SER A 47 6.13 -22.28 -17.21
N THR A 48 6.25 -21.17 -17.93
CA THR A 48 7.52 -20.47 -18.08
C THR A 48 7.91 -19.76 -16.76
N PRO A 49 9.20 -19.75 -16.38
CA PRO A 49 9.67 -19.03 -15.19
C PRO A 49 9.30 -17.54 -15.20
N LYS A 50 9.23 -16.93 -16.39
CA LYS A 50 8.84 -15.52 -16.56
C LYS A 50 7.38 -15.27 -16.16
N ILE A 51 6.41 -16.11 -16.60
CA ILE A 51 5.00 -15.99 -16.18
C ILE A 51 4.85 -16.17 -14.66
N LYS A 52 5.58 -17.14 -14.07
CA LYS A 52 5.54 -17.34 -12.61
C LYS A 52 5.95 -16.08 -11.85
N ARG A 53 6.97 -15.37 -12.34
CA ARG A 53 7.42 -14.10 -11.77
C ARG A 53 6.38 -12.99 -11.91
N VAL A 54 5.77 -12.84 -13.09
CA VAL A 54 4.68 -11.86 -13.32
C VAL A 54 3.51 -12.11 -12.36
N ARG A 55 3.02 -13.35 -12.28
CA ARG A 55 1.93 -13.73 -11.37
C ARG A 55 2.29 -13.49 -9.89
N ALA A 56 3.55 -13.69 -9.51
CA ALA A 56 4.00 -13.42 -8.15
C ALA A 56 3.96 -11.91 -7.82
N VAL A 57 4.38 -11.06 -8.76
CA VAL A 57 4.32 -9.59 -8.62
C VAL A 57 2.87 -9.11 -8.61
N GLU A 58 1.99 -9.63 -9.46
CA GLU A 58 0.56 -9.30 -9.44
C GLU A 58 -0.08 -9.61 -8.07
N ARG A 59 0.26 -10.77 -7.48
CA ARG A 59 -0.22 -11.15 -6.14
C ARG A 59 0.39 -10.28 -5.04
N LEU A 60 1.63 -9.83 -5.21
CA LEU A 60 2.24 -8.88 -4.27
C LEU A 60 1.50 -7.54 -4.34
N LEU A 61 1.32 -6.98 -5.53
CA LEU A 61 0.63 -5.71 -5.75
C LEU A 61 -0.78 -5.73 -5.16
N LYS A 62 -1.58 -6.78 -5.44
CA LYS A 62 -2.92 -6.97 -4.86
C LYS A 62 -2.94 -7.00 -3.32
N ARG A 63 -1.82 -7.31 -2.67
CA ARG A 63 -1.71 -7.36 -1.20
C ARG A 63 -1.27 -6.03 -0.59
N ILE A 64 -0.38 -5.30 -1.25
CA ILE A 64 0.21 -4.07 -0.71
C ILE A 64 -0.54 -2.80 -1.12
N GLU A 65 -1.21 -2.83 -2.28
CA GLU A 65 -1.91 -1.66 -2.81
C GLU A 65 -3.18 -1.36 -1.98
N PRO A 66 -3.31 -0.13 -1.43
CA PRO A 66 -4.53 0.30 -0.78
C PRO A 66 -5.71 0.34 -1.76
N VAL A 67 -6.84 -0.22 -1.34
CA VAL A 67 -8.06 -0.22 -2.15
C VAL A 67 -9.11 0.66 -1.49
N GLY A 68 -9.59 1.66 -2.22
CA GLY A 68 -10.74 2.46 -1.78
C GLY A 68 -12.01 1.63 -1.78
N MET A 69 -12.79 1.67 -0.70
CA MET A 69 -14.07 0.98 -0.62
C MET A 69 -15.08 1.75 0.23
N THR A 70 -16.35 1.37 0.09
CA THR A 70 -17.43 1.85 0.96
C THR A 70 -17.73 0.78 2.01
N LEU A 71 -17.84 1.19 3.28
CA LEU A 71 -18.03 0.23 4.37
C LEU A 71 -19.40 -0.47 4.30
N PRO A 72 -19.42 -1.81 4.32
CA PRO A 72 -20.66 -2.60 4.37
C PRO A 72 -21.27 -2.73 5.78
N TRP A 73 -20.50 -2.45 6.84
CA TRP A 73 -20.96 -2.49 8.24
C TRP A 73 -20.12 -1.54 9.11
N ASN A 74 -20.62 -1.25 10.31
CA ASN A 74 -19.89 -0.45 11.31
C ASN A 74 -18.66 -1.21 11.81
N THR A 75 -17.50 -0.58 11.81
CA THR A 75 -16.24 -1.18 12.27
C THR A 75 -15.35 -0.11 12.90
N HIS A 76 -14.15 -0.47 13.36
CA HIS A 76 -13.17 0.49 13.84
C HIS A 76 -12.01 0.63 12.85
N CYS A 77 -11.48 1.85 12.74
CA CYS A 77 -10.27 2.11 11.99
C CYS A 77 -9.10 1.40 12.67
N THR A 78 -8.35 0.59 11.92
CA THR A 78 -7.20 -0.14 12.46
C THR A 78 -6.03 0.79 12.81
N GLY A 79 -5.90 1.93 12.11
CA GLY A 79 -4.90 2.96 12.40
C GLY A 79 -5.17 3.74 13.69
N CYS A 80 -6.25 4.55 13.71
CA CYS A 80 -6.55 5.44 14.84
C CYS A 80 -7.50 4.86 15.90
N GLY A 81 -8.10 3.68 15.69
CA GLY A 81 -9.10 3.10 16.59
C GLY A 81 -10.51 3.71 16.51
N GLY A 82 -10.70 4.80 15.76
CA GLY A 82 -12.00 5.49 15.68
C GLY A 82 -13.10 4.66 15.01
N LEU A 83 -14.34 4.86 15.45
CA LEU A 83 -15.52 4.22 14.84
C LEU A 83 -15.72 4.69 13.39
N LEU A 84 -15.93 3.73 12.50
CA LEU A 84 -16.25 3.93 11.10
C LEU A 84 -17.64 3.37 10.83
N GLU A 85 -18.55 4.25 10.46
CA GLU A 85 -19.94 3.90 10.17
C GLU A 85 -20.09 3.28 8.77
N VAL A 86 -21.13 2.45 8.64
CA VAL A 86 -21.58 1.91 7.36
C VAL A 86 -21.79 3.04 6.33
N GLY A 87 -21.43 2.78 5.07
CA GLY A 87 -21.52 3.78 4.01
C GLY A 87 -20.35 4.78 3.95
N ARG A 88 -19.47 4.81 4.96
CA ARG A 88 -18.26 5.66 4.90
C ARG A 88 -17.26 5.15 3.87
N LYS A 89 -16.67 6.07 3.10
CA LYS A 89 -15.53 5.78 2.21
C LYS A 89 -14.25 5.64 3.03
N VAL A 90 -13.54 4.55 2.82
CA VAL A 90 -12.35 4.15 3.58
C VAL A 90 -11.32 3.53 2.65
N ILE A 91 -10.11 3.28 3.16
CA ILE A 91 -9.10 2.49 2.46
C ILE A 91 -8.89 1.15 3.14
N LYS A 92 -9.00 0.07 2.37
CA LYS A 92 -8.62 -1.27 2.79
C LYS A 92 -7.13 -1.46 2.49
N VAL A 93 -6.38 -1.88 3.49
CA VAL A 93 -4.93 -2.07 3.43
C VAL A 93 -4.56 -3.43 4.01
N LYS A 94 -3.30 -3.83 3.87
CA LYS A 94 -2.81 -5.04 4.54
C LYS A 94 -2.87 -4.85 6.06
N GLY A 95 -3.61 -5.73 6.73
CA GLY A 95 -3.77 -5.71 8.18
C GLY A 95 -5.03 -4.99 8.66
N GLY A 96 -5.85 -4.38 7.80
CA GLY A 96 -7.12 -3.82 8.23
C GLY A 96 -7.75 -2.77 7.33
N ILE A 97 -8.58 -1.92 7.94
CA ILE A 97 -9.29 -0.83 7.28
C ILE A 97 -8.87 0.47 7.94
N CYS A 98 -8.44 1.45 7.14
CA CYS A 98 -8.04 2.76 7.61
C CYS A 98 -9.00 3.85 7.12
N CYS A 99 -9.19 4.84 7.99
CA CYS A 99 -10.06 5.98 7.73
C CYS A 99 -9.60 6.78 6.50
N ASP A 100 -8.29 6.95 6.37
CA ASP A 100 -7.60 7.67 5.32
C ASP A 100 -6.11 7.23 5.27
N ARG A 101 -5.33 7.94 4.44
CA ARG A 101 -3.90 7.68 4.26
C ARG A 101 -3.07 7.94 5.50
N ALA A 102 -3.42 8.92 6.33
CA ALA A 102 -2.72 9.21 7.57
C ALA A 102 -2.91 8.05 8.58
N CYS A 103 -4.15 7.57 8.73
CA CYS A 103 -4.47 6.35 9.49
C CYS A 103 -3.69 5.13 8.99
N HIS A 104 -3.43 5.01 7.69
CA HIS A 104 -2.58 3.93 7.16
C HIS A 104 -1.10 4.09 7.57
N GLY A 105 -0.57 5.31 7.55
CA GLY A 105 0.79 5.57 8.03
C GLY A 105 0.96 5.17 9.49
N LEU A 106 0.00 5.51 10.35
CA LEU A 106 -0.02 5.09 11.76
C LEU A 106 -0.05 3.55 11.90
N LEU A 107 -0.84 2.87 11.08
CA LEU A 107 -0.89 1.41 11.08
C LEU A 107 0.46 0.81 10.70
N LEU A 108 1.16 1.37 9.70
CA LEU A 108 2.48 0.88 9.30
C LEU A 108 3.51 1.05 10.42
N VAL A 109 3.50 2.19 11.12
CA VAL A 109 4.36 2.41 12.30
C VAL A 109 4.11 1.32 13.34
N LYS A 110 2.84 1.09 13.70
CA LYS A 110 2.46 0.06 14.66
C LYS A 110 2.93 -1.34 14.24
N GLN A 111 2.77 -1.69 12.96
CA GLN A 111 3.25 -2.97 12.43
C GLN A 111 4.78 -3.09 12.47
N CYS A 112 5.52 -2.00 12.26
CA CYS A 112 6.98 -2.00 12.41
C CYS A 112 7.42 -2.19 13.86
N GLU A 113 6.71 -1.59 14.82
CA GLU A 113 6.96 -1.77 16.25
C GLU A 113 6.65 -3.21 16.70
N ASP A 114 5.51 -3.75 16.30
CA ASP A 114 5.06 -5.11 16.67
C ASP A 114 5.95 -6.21 16.06
N HIS A 115 6.55 -5.97 14.89
CA HIS A 115 7.37 -6.95 14.18
C HIS A 115 8.88 -6.77 14.35
N GLY A 116 9.33 -5.80 15.14
CA GLY A 116 10.75 -5.57 15.44
C GLY A 116 11.62 -5.49 14.19
N ARG A 117 11.63 -4.33 13.52
CA ARG A 117 12.72 -4.02 12.59
C ARG A 117 14.04 -3.90 13.36
#